data_AF-A0A5B0QNP4-F1
#
_entry.id   AF-A0A5B0QNP4-F1
#
_cell.length_a   1.000
_cell.length_b   1.000
_cell.length_c   1.000
_cell.angle_alpha   90.00
_cell.angle_beta   90.00
_cell.angle_gamma   90.00
#
_symmetry.space_group_name_H-M   'P 1'
#
loop_
_entity.id
_entity.type
_entity.pdbx_description
1 polymer ?
#
loop_
_entity_poly.entity_id
_entity_poly.type
_entity_poly.pdbx_seq_one_letter_code
_entity_poly.pdbx_strand_id
1 'polypeptide(L)'
;MYVDNNTDPNELLPLTDPEAIIRAGNAEKRRTKQLQSNSTAPLPTDPTTMSDETALTHETPGSTRTADASDMQIAKDRFKSVFNIQHAAIVEAQADRRQAAEDRRQALEDRRTYRQLLMSAHQANTARISRLEDLLLAMNVKNKTDVRPVQPAPGRVDLQKFRTSDGPIYRGPFQETKPFLQWIHGVQIFFNTKDVNNAADKIRIVGNLIAETNIQSFYANEATGFLAKSWEEFKTR
;
A
#
# COMPACT_ATOMS: atom_id res chain seq x y z
N MET A 1 6.16 -34.40 -29.95
CA MET A 1 4.91 -34.82 -29.27
C MET A 1 4.50 -33.69 -28.34
N TYR A 2 3.20 -33.36 -28.39
CA TYR A 2 2.41 -32.40 -27.60
C TYR A 2 2.72 -32.49 -26.08
N VAL A 3 2.41 -31.51 -25.20
CA VAL A 3 1.11 -30.85 -24.99
C VAL A 3 1.29 -29.50 -24.26
N ASP A 4 0.60 -28.47 -24.77
CA ASP A 4 0.26 -27.22 -24.07
C ASP A 4 -0.72 -27.48 -22.93
N ASN A 5 -0.46 -27.00 -21.71
CA ASN A 5 -1.49 -26.88 -20.68
C ASN A 5 -1.82 -25.41 -20.45
N ASN A 6 -2.92 -25.03 -21.10
CA ASN A 6 -3.69 -23.82 -20.97
C ASN A 6 -4.29 -23.74 -19.56
N THR A 7 -3.98 -22.70 -18.79
CA THR A 7 -4.64 -22.42 -17.50
C THR A 7 -5.95 -21.67 -17.75
N ASP A 8 -7.04 -22.25 -17.25
CA ASP A 8 -8.43 -21.82 -17.38
C ASP A 8 -8.67 -20.40 -16.80
N PRO A 9 -9.39 -19.49 -17.49
CA PRO A 9 -9.76 -18.17 -16.96
C PRO A 9 -10.74 -18.20 -15.77
N ASN A 10 -11.22 -19.36 -15.34
CA ASN A 10 -12.23 -19.49 -14.27
C ASN A 10 -11.68 -19.60 -12.84
N GLU A 11 -10.37 -19.43 -12.60
CA GLU A 11 -9.82 -19.40 -11.23
C GLU A 11 -9.90 -18.02 -10.55
N LEU A 12 -10.90 -17.21 -10.94
CA LEU A 12 -11.24 -15.97 -10.24
C LEU A 12 -11.86 -16.31 -8.88
N LEU A 13 -11.01 -16.29 -7.86
CA LEU A 13 -11.40 -16.30 -6.45
C LEU A 13 -12.56 -15.30 -6.23
N PRO A 14 -13.64 -15.70 -5.54
CA PRO A 14 -14.81 -14.86 -5.38
C PRO A 14 -14.46 -13.58 -4.62
N LEU A 15 -14.87 -12.46 -5.21
CA LEU A 15 -14.86 -11.12 -4.65
C LEU A 15 -15.39 -11.18 -3.22
N THR A 16 -14.50 -10.92 -2.26
CA THR A 16 -14.83 -10.91 -0.84
C THR A 16 -16.05 -10.02 -0.60
N ASP A 17 -17.13 -10.62 -0.07
CA ASP A 17 -18.31 -9.90 0.41
C ASP A 17 -17.86 -8.76 1.33
N PRO A 18 -18.02 -7.48 0.95
CA PRO A 18 -17.53 -6.35 1.74
C PRO A 18 -18.16 -6.29 3.13
N GLU A 19 -19.33 -6.91 3.34
CA GLU A 19 -19.91 -7.00 4.68
C GLU A 19 -19.20 -8.02 5.58
N ALA A 20 -18.55 -9.05 5.04
CA ALA A 20 -17.86 -10.06 5.85
C ALA A 20 -16.73 -9.44 6.68
N ILE A 21 -16.02 -8.45 6.12
CA ILE A 21 -14.95 -7.72 6.80
C ILE A 21 -15.53 -6.87 7.95
N ILE A 22 -16.69 -6.24 7.74
CA ILE A 22 -17.38 -5.44 8.76
C ILE A 22 -17.90 -6.33 9.88
N ARG A 23 -18.47 -7.50 9.55
CA ARG A 23 -18.93 -8.49 10.54
C ARG A 23 -17.77 -9.02 11.39
N ALA A 24 -16.64 -9.36 10.77
CA ALA A 24 -15.44 -9.81 11.48
C ALA A 24 -14.87 -8.72 12.42
N GLY A 25 -14.78 -7.48 11.95
CA GLY A 25 -14.33 -6.35 12.77
C GLY A 25 -15.24 -6.06 13.97
N ASN A 26 -16.56 -6.19 13.79
CA ASN A 26 -17.52 -6.01 14.88
C ASN A 26 -17.54 -7.19 15.87
N ALA A 27 -17.27 -8.41 15.41
CA ALA A 27 -17.12 -9.58 16.27
C ALA A 27 -15.89 -9.43 17.21
N GLU A 28 -14.76 -8.98 16.68
CA GLU A 28 -13.54 -8.79 17.47
C GLU A 28 -13.67 -7.64 18.48
N LYS A 29 -14.40 -6.58 18.13
CA LYS A 29 -14.78 -5.51 19.07
C LYS A 29 -15.66 -6.00 20.22
N ARG A 30 -16.56 -6.96 19.98
CA ARG A 30 -17.37 -7.58 21.05
C ARG A 30 -16.51 -8.47 21.96
N ARG A 31 -15.56 -9.21 21.39
CA ARG A 31 -14.62 -10.07 22.13
C ARG A 31 -13.72 -9.24 23.06
N THR A 32 -13.14 -8.17 22.54
CA THR A 32 -12.29 -7.25 23.32
C THR A 32 -13.06 -6.52 24.42
N LYS A 33 -14.33 -6.15 24.18
CA LYS A 33 -15.18 -5.54 25.22
C LYS A 33 -15.55 -6.52 26.35
N GLN A 34 -15.76 -7.80 26.05
CA GLN A 34 -15.98 -8.85 27.07
C GLN A 34 -14.71 -9.18 27.87
N LEU A 35 -13.53 -9.13 27.23
CA LEU A 35 -12.26 -9.28 27.93
C LEU A 35 -11.94 -8.09 28.85
N GLN A 36 -12.39 -6.89 28.50
CA GLN A 36 -12.24 -5.70 29.35
C GLN A 36 -13.26 -5.62 30.50
N SER A 37 -14.49 -6.12 30.32
CA SER A 37 -15.49 -6.14 31.41
C SER A 37 -15.19 -7.16 32.52
N ASN A 38 -14.32 -8.13 32.25
CA ASN A 38 -13.93 -9.14 33.24
C ASN A 38 -12.67 -8.76 34.05
N SER A 39 -12.15 -7.54 33.86
CA SER A 39 -11.07 -6.97 34.66
C SER A 39 -11.63 -5.99 35.70
N THR A 40 -12.37 -6.51 36.67
CA THR A 40 -12.60 -5.85 37.96
C THR A 40 -12.69 -6.96 39.00
N ALA A 41 -11.52 -7.34 39.55
CA ALA A 41 -11.47 -8.18 40.74
C ALA A 41 -11.78 -7.30 41.96
N PRO A 42 -12.68 -7.71 42.88
CA PRO A 42 -12.84 -7.05 44.16
C PRO A 42 -11.64 -7.34 45.08
N LEU A 43 -11.18 -6.30 45.76
CA LEU A 43 -10.23 -6.32 46.86
C LEU A 43 -10.83 -7.09 48.06
N PRO A 44 -10.09 -7.99 48.76
CA PRO A 44 -10.51 -8.48 50.06
C PRO A 44 -9.97 -7.55 51.15
N THR A 45 -10.87 -6.77 51.76
CA THR A 45 -10.68 -6.12 53.06
C THR A 45 -11.16 -7.06 54.17
N ASP A 46 -10.25 -7.51 55.04
CA ASP A 46 -10.53 -7.91 56.43
C ASP A 46 -10.90 -6.66 57.28
N PRO A 47 -11.29 -6.75 58.57
CA PRO A 47 -11.99 -7.78 59.36
C PRO A 47 -13.18 -7.19 60.17
N THR A 48 -14.24 -7.94 60.51
CA THR A 48 -15.34 -7.53 61.42
C THR A 48 -16.17 -8.78 61.75
N THR A 49 -16.61 -9.15 62.97
CA THR A 49 -16.51 -8.65 64.34
C THR A 49 -17.12 -9.76 65.22
N MET A 50 -16.58 -9.94 66.42
CA MET A 50 -17.13 -10.83 67.47
C MET A 50 -18.51 -10.35 67.96
N SER A 51 -19.43 -11.28 68.21
CA SER A 51 -20.40 -11.38 69.33
C SER A 51 -21.35 -12.54 68.99
N ASP A 52 -21.22 -13.72 69.58
CA ASP A 52 -21.65 -14.10 70.94
C ASP A 52 -23.16 -13.94 71.15
N GLU A 53 -23.90 -15.04 71.23
CA GLU A 53 -24.47 -15.50 72.51
C GLU A 53 -25.41 -16.73 72.33
N THR A 54 -25.03 -17.76 73.10
CA THR A 54 -25.66 -19.01 73.58
C THR A 54 -27.07 -19.47 73.17
N ALA A 55 -27.19 -20.77 72.88
CA ALA A 55 -27.99 -21.72 73.69
C ALA A 55 -27.80 -23.19 73.26
N LEU A 56 -27.04 -23.89 74.10
CA LEU A 56 -26.95 -25.32 74.42
C LEU A 56 -27.96 -26.34 73.80
N THR A 57 -27.43 -27.41 73.20
CA THR A 57 -27.86 -28.82 73.40
C THR A 57 -26.74 -29.72 72.83
N HIS A 58 -25.85 -30.25 73.68
CA HIS A 58 -25.78 -31.67 74.06
C HIS A 58 -26.03 -32.59 72.85
N GLU A 59 -25.01 -33.21 72.24
CA GLU A 59 -24.44 -34.48 72.67
C GLU A 59 -22.95 -34.59 72.29
N THR A 60 -22.13 -35.01 73.25
CA THR A 60 -20.79 -35.55 73.01
C THR A 60 -20.91 -37.06 72.81
N PRO A 61 -20.17 -37.63 71.84
CA PRO A 61 -19.45 -38.85 72.14
C PRO A 61 -17.96 -38.58 71.97
N GLY A 62 -17.22 -38.79 73.05
CA GLY A 62 -15.78 -38.71 73.06
C GLY A 62 -15.20 -39.63 71.98
N SER A 63 -14.34 -39.07 71.15
CA SER A 63 -13.34 -39.85 70.45
C SER A 63 -12.04 -39.09 70.54
N THR A 64 -11.30 -39.35 71.62
CA THR A 64 -9.86 -39.17 71.64
C THR A 64 -9.29 -40.15 70.61
N ARG A 65 -9.48 -39.85 69.33
CA ARG A 65 -8.94 -40.63 68.24
C ARG A 65 -7.49 -40.18 68.11
N THR A 66 -6.60 -40.93 68.73
CA THR A 66 -5.18 -40.89 68.42
C THR A 66 -5.06 -40.93 66.90
N ALA A 67 -4.60 -39.84 66.29
CA ALA A 67 -4.39 -39.81 64.85
C ALA A 67 -3.45 -40.97 64.51
N ASP A 68 -3.89 -41.88 63.65
CA ASP A 68 -3.07 -43.00 63.21
C ASP A 68 -1.79 -42.43 62.58
N ALA A 69 -0.63 -43.03 62.88
CA ALA A 69 0.66 -42.58 62.36
C ALA A 69 0.67 -42.56 60.82
N SER A 70 -0.14 -43.42 60.20
CA SER A 70 -0.40 -43.44 58.76
C SER A 70 -1.04 -42.14 58.24
N ASP A 71 -2.06 -41.61 58.93
CA ASP A 71 -2.77 -40.40 58.53
C ASP A 71 -1.87 -39.15 58.61
N MET A 72 -1.04 -39.05 59.66
CA MET A 72 -0.05 -37.98 59.79
C MET A 72 1.01 -38.01 58.68
N GLN A 73 1.43 -39.22 58.25
CA GLN A 73 2.39 -39.38 57.17
C GLN A 73 1.77 -38.97 55.82
N ILE A 74 0.52 -39.38 55.54
CA ILE A 74 -0.22 -38.95 54.34
C ILE A 74 -0.39 -37.42 54.31
N ALA A 75 -0.70 -36.79 55.45
CA ALA A 75 -0.84 -35.34 55.53
C ALA A 75 0.49 -34.61 55.25
N LYS A 76 1.61 -35.12 55.80
CA LYS A 76 2.96 -34.57 55.54
C LYS A 76 3.35 -34.71 54.07
N ASP A 77 3.03 -35.84 53.44
CA ASP A 77 3.35 -36.07 52.03
C ASP A 77 2.49 -35.19 51.10
N ARG A 78 1.23 -34.95 51.46
CA ARG A 78 0.37 -33.97 50.78
C ARG A 78 0.92 -32.55 50.92
N PHE A 79 1.33 -32.14 52.12
CA PHE A 79 1.91 -30.81 52.34
C PHE A 79 3.18 -30.59 51.52
N LYS A 80 4.10 -31.57 51.51
CA LYS A 80 5.30 -31.52 50.67
C LYS A 80 4.98 -31.43 49.18
N SER A 81 4.00 -32.20 48.72
CA SER A 81 3.56 -32.16 47.32
C SER A 81 3.05 -30.78 46.93
N VAL A 82 2.17 -30.18 47.75
CA VAL A 82 1.66 -28.82 47.51
C VAL A 82 2.79 -27.78 47.51
N PHE A 83 3.73 -27.86 48.45
CA PHE A 83 4.87 -26.95 48.51
C PHE A 83 5.75 -27.06 47.26
N ASN A 84 6.03 -28.29 46.80
CA ASN A 84 6.80 -28.52 45.58
C ASN A 84 6.10 -27.96 44.33
N ILE A 85 4.78 -28.14 44.22
CA ILE A 85 3.97 -27.60 43.12
C ILE A 85 4.01 -26.07 43.14
N GLN A 86 3.83 -25.43 44.31
CA GLN A 86 3.91 -23.98 44.44
C GLN A 86 5.30 -23.44 44.06
N HIS A 87 6.36 -24.10 44.52
CA HIS A 87 7.72 -23.71 44.19
C HIS A 87 7.98 -23.81 42.68
N ALA A 88 7.59 -24.91 42.04
CA ALA A 88 7.71 -25.07 40.59
C ALA A 88 6.95 -23.96 39.84
N ALA A 89 5.70 -23.70 40.22
CA ALA A 89 4.88 -22.65 39.60
C ALA A 89 5.51 -21.25 39.73
N ILE A 90 6.14 -20.94 40.87
CA ILE A 90 6.83 -19.66 41.07
C ILE A 90 8.06 -19.56 40.14
N VAL A 91 8.85 -20.62 40.03
CA VAL A 91 10.04 -20.63 39.16
C VAL A 91 9.64 -20.47 37.69
N GLU A 92 8.61 -21.19 37.24
CA GLU A 92 8.09 -21.07 35.87
C GLU A 92 7.55 -19.67 35.60
N ALA A 93 6.73 -19.12 36.49
CA ALA A 93 6.19 -17.77 36.34
C ALA A 93 7.31 -16.70 36.32
N GLN A 94 8.41 -16.92 37.04
CA GLN A 94 9.58 -16.04 36.98
C GLN A 94 10.34 -16.16 35.66
N ALA A 95 10.50 -17.38 35.14
CA ALA A 95 11.12 -17.62 33.84
C ALA A 95 10.33 -16.95 32.71
N ASP A 96 9.01 -17.14 32.68
CA ASP A 96 8.12 -16.53 31.69
C ASP A 96 8.19 -15.01 31.72
N ARG A 97 8.22 -14.41 32.92
CA ARG A 97 8.36 -12.96 33.08
C ARG A 97 9.71 -12.45 32.54
N ARG A 98 10.79 -13.20 32.75
CA ARG A 98 12.12 -12.84 32.21
C ARG A 98 12.12 -12.92 30.69
N GLN A 99 11.60 -14.00 30.12
CA GLN A 99 11.49 -14.16 28.67
C GLN A 99 10.66 -13.04 28.05
N ALA A 100 9.50 -12.74 28.63
CA ALA A 100 8.64 -11.65 28.15
C ALA A 100 9.31 -10.28 28.26
N ALA A 101 10.22 -10.07 29.23
CA ALA A 101 10.99 -8.83 29.33
C ALA A 101 12.09 -8.75 28.26
N GLU A 102 12.75 -9.86 27.97
CA GLU A 102 13.78 -9.97 26.92
C GLU A 102 13.18 -9.76 25.53
N ASP A 103 12.06 -10.42 25.22
CA ASP A 103 11.34 -10.28 23.95
C ASP A 103 10.91 -8.82 23.71
N ARG A 104 10.42 -8.14 24.75
CA ARG A 104 10.08 -6.71 24.68
C ARG A 104 11.32 -5.84 24.42
N ARG A 105 12.46 -6.19 25.02
CA ARG A 105 13.70 -5.46 24.80
C ARG A 105 14.17 -5.64 23.36
N GLN A 106 14.14 -6.86 22.85
CA GLN A 106 14.49 -7.17 21.46
C GLN A 106 13.59 -6.42 20.47
N ALA A 107 12.26 -6.45 20.67
CA ALA A 107 11.33 -5.74 19.80
C ALA A 107 11.58 -4.22 19.77
N LEU A 108 12.02 -3.63 20.89
CA LEU A 108 12.39 -2.21 20.94
C LEU A 108 13.70 -1.92 20.20
N GLU A 109 14.69 -2.81 20.32
CA GLU A 109 15.95 -2.72 19.60
C GLU A 109 15.72 -2.85 18.09
N ASP A 110 14.94 -3.84 17.65
CA ASP A 110 14.56 -4.04 16.25
C ASP A 110 13.82 -2.82 15.68
N ARG A 111 12.90 -2.23 16.45
CA ARG A 111 12.21 -1.01 16.05
C ARG A 111 13.14 0.20 15.97
N ARG A 112 14.23 0.23 16.74
CA ARG A 112 15.26 1.28 16.66
C ARG A 112 16.13 1.10 15.43
N THR A 113 16.61 -0.13 15.19
CA THR A 113 17.45 -0.43 14.01
C THR A 113 16.69 -0.17 12.72
N TYR A 114 15.42 -0.58 12.64
CA TYR A 114 14.58 -0.32 11.47
C TYR A 114 14.41 1.19 11.21
N ARG A 115 14.15 2.00 12.24
CA ARG A 115 14.06 3.46 12.09
C ARG A 115 15.37 4.08 11.63
N GLN A 116 16.49 3.61 12.16
CA GLN A 116 17.81 4.12 11.77
C GLN A 116 18.13 3.80 10.31
N LEU A 117 17.78 2.58 9.86
CA LEU A 117 17.91 2.19 8.45
C LEU A 117 17.07 3.08 7.54
N LEU A 118 15.81 3.33 7.90
CA LEU A 118 14.91 4.21 7.13
C LEU A 118 15.47 5.63 7.01
N MET A 119 15.94 6.21 8.13
CA MET A 119 16.56 7.54 8.13
C MET A 119 17.82 7.59 7.27
N SER A 120 18.69 6.58 7.39
CA SER A 120 19.92 6.49 6.58
C SER A 120 19.60 6.36 5.09
N ALA A 121 18.62 5.55 4.72
CA ALA A 121 18.18 5.40 3.34
C ALA A 121 17.60 6.71 2.79
N HIS A 122 16.77 7.40 3.57
CA HIS A 122 16.22 8.70 3.20
C HIS A 122 17.33 9.75 3.01
N GLN A 123 18.31 9.79 3.91
CA GLN A 123 19.45 10.72 3.80
C GLN A 123 20.32 10.41 2.58
N ALA A 124 20.61 9.14 2.31
CA ALA A 124 21.34 8.73 1.12
C ALA A 124 20.60 9.12 -0.17
N ASN A 125 19.28 8.96 -0.19
CA ASN A 125 18.45 9.39 -1.32
C ASN A 125 18.46 10.91 -1.48
N THR A 126 18.29 11.65 -0.38
CA THR A 126 18.38 13.13 -0.38
C THR A 126 19.72 13.59 -0.95
N ALA A 127 20.83 13.00 -0.50
CA ALA A 127 22.17 13.32 -1.01
C ALA A 127 22.38 12.92 -2.48
N ARG A 128 21.70 11.87 -2.96
CA ARG A 128 21.71 11.49 -4.38
C ARG A 128 20.94 12.51 -5.22
N ILE A 129 19.77 12.95 -4.76
CA ILE A 129 18.94 13.95 -5.43
C ILE A 129 19.70 15.27 -5.52
N SER A 130 20.28 15.78 -4.42
CA SER A 130 21.06 17.02 -4.46
C SER A 130 22.23 16.94 -5.45
N ARG A 131 22.94 15.81 -5.53
CA ARG A 131 24.01 15.64 -6.53
C ARG A 131 23.50 15.65 -7.98
N LEU A 132 22.31 15.09 -8.22
CA LEU A 132 21.68 15.16 -9.55
C LEU A 132 21.26 16.59 -9.89
N GLU A 133 20.73 17.33 -8.92
CA GLU A 133 20.39 18.73 -9.06
C GLU A 133 21.63 19.56 -9.38
N ASP A 134 22.73 19.39 -8.63
CA ASP A 134 24.00 20.08 -8.89
C ASP A 134 24.55 19.78 -10.29
N LEU A 135 24.50 18.51 -10.71
CA LEU A 135 24.95 18.10 -12.05
C LEU A 135 24.07 18.71 -13.14
N LEU A 136 22.75 18.75 -12.93
CA LEU A 136 21.80 19.40 -13.84
C LEU A 136 22.11 20.91 -13.94
N LEU A 137 22.35 21.59 -12.81
CA LEU A 137 22.72 23.01 -12.81
C LEU A 137 24.03 23.25 -13.56
N ALA A 138 25.07 22.45 -13.29
CA ALA A 138 26.36 22.55 -13.96
C ALA A 138 26.25 22.32 -15.48
N MET A 139 25.47 21.33 -15.91
CA MET A 139 25.22 21.06 -17.33
C MET A 139 24.45 22.18 -18.01
N ASN A 140 23.44 22.75 -17.34
CA ASN A 140 22.68 23.89 -17.90
C ASN A 140 23.51 25.18 -17.97
N VAL A 141 24.44 25.40 -17.05
CA VAL A 141 25.39 26.53 -17.14
C VAL A 141 26.38 26.30 -18.28
N LYS A 142 26.87 25.07 -18.47
CA LYS A 142 27.76 24.70 -19.59
C LYS A 142 27.07 24.75 -20.96
N ASN A 143 25.76 24.52 -21.02
CA ASN A 143 24.96 24.68 -22.25
C ASN A 143 24.64 26.15 -22.57
N LYS A 144 24.89 27.10 -21.66
CA LYS A 144 24.76 28.55 -21.93
C LYS A 144 26.00 29.16 -22.58
N THR A 145 27.07 28.39 -22.76
CA THR A 145 28.18 28.75 -23.65
C THR A 145 27.96 28.07 -25.01
N ASP A 146 27.43 28.87 -25.94
CA ASP A 146 27.59 28.73 -27.40
C ASP A 146 26.73 27.73 -28.20
N VAL A 147 25.45 27.58 -27.89
CA VAL A 147 24.47 27.21 -28.94
C VAL A 147 23.23 28.09 -28.82
N ARG A 148 23.23 29.20 -29.57
CA ARG A 148 22.02 29.92 -29.96
C ARG A 148 21.00 28.88 -30.46
N PRO A 149 19.78 28.78 -29.89
CA PRO A 149 18.76 27.95 -30.50
C PRO A 149 18.60 28.45 -31.92
N VAL A 150 18.81 27.58 -32.91
CA VAL A 150 18.43 27.87 -34.29
C VAL A 150 16.95 28.19 -34.20
N GLN A 151 16.61 29.48 -34.23
CA GLN A 151 15.23 29.90 -34.37
C GLN A 151 14.73 29.17 -35.62
N PRO A 152 13.60 28.44 -35.51
CA PRO A 152 12.96 27.90 -36.70
C PRO A 152 12.83 29.03 -37.71
N ALA A 153 13.10 28.74 -38.98
CA ALA A 153 12.94 29.74 -40.05
C ALA A 153 11.59 30.47 -39.87
N PRO A 154 11.51 31.78 -40.15
CA PRO A 154 10.29 32.56 -39.94
C PRO A 154 9.05 31.81 -40.44
N GLY A 155 8.08 31.57 -39.55
CA GLY A 155 6.85 30.84 -39.86
C GLY A 155 6.87 29.32 -39.60
N ARG A 156 7.96 28.74 -39.08
CA ARG A 156 8.02 27.34 -38.63
C ARG A 156 7.75 27.19 -37.14
N VAL A 157 7.06 26.11 -36.80
CA VAL A 157 6.74 25.74 -35.42
C VAL A 157 7.84 24.84 -34.86
N ASP A 158 8.24 25.07 -33.60
CA ASP A 158 9.13 24.16 -32.88
C ASP A 158 8.36 22.88 -32.50
N LEU A 159 8.44 21.87 -33.37
CA LEU A 159 7.75 20.59 -33.20
C LEU A 159 8.16 19.84 -31.93
N GLN A 160 9.35 20.12 -31.37
CA GLN A 160 9.79 19.51 -30.12
C GLN A 160 9.04 20.08 -28.91
N LYS A 161 8.64 21.36 -28.98
CA LYS A 161 7.89 22.04 -27.92
C LYS A 161 6.39 22.06 -28.17
N PHE A 162 5.96 21.77 -29.39
CA PHE A 162 4.56 21.76 -29.77
C PHE A 162 3.81 20.61 -29.09
N ARG A 163 2.87 20.95 -28.20
CA ARG A 163 2.06 19.99 -27.45
C ARG A 163 0.88 19.53 -28.29
N THR A 164 1.04 18.40 -28.97
CA THR A 164 -0.05 17.75 -29.73
C THR A 164 -1.14 17.16 -28.82
N SER A 165 -0.86 16.98 -27.53
CA SER A 165 -1.83 16.56 -26.50
C SER A 165 -3.03 17.49 -26.35
N ASP A 166 -2.86 18.77 -26.70
CA ASP A 166 -3.91 19.78 -26.59
C ASP A 166 -4.80 19.83 -27.86
N GLY A 167 -4.47 19.03 -28.88
CA GLY A 167 -5.18 18.98 -30.14
C GLY A 167 -6.29 17.93 -30.17
N PRO A 168 -7.23 18.03 -31.12
CA PRO A 168 -8.27 17.02 -31.29
C PRO A 168 -7.64 15.71 -31.80
N ILE A 169 -7.78 14.64 -31.03
CA ILE A 169 -7.28 13.31 -31.40
C ILE A 169 -8.38 12.52 -32.11
N TYR A 170 -8.11 12.00 -33.31
CA TYR A 170 -9.02 11.10 -34.01
C TYR A 170 -8.93 9.69 -33.41
N ARG A 171 -10.05 9.22 -32.85
CA ARG A 171 -10.25 7.85 -32.35
C ARG A 171 -11.44 7.13 -33.01
N GLY A 172 -11.99 7.71 -34.07
CA GLY A 172 -13.13 7.13 -34.78
C GLY A 172 -12.75 5.90 -35.61
N PRO A 173 -13.73 5.13 -36.10
CA PRO A 173 -13.48 3.95 -36.93
C PRO A 173 -12.82 4.30 -38.27
N PHE A 174 -12.16 3.32 -38.88
CA PHE A 174 -11.67 3.42 -40.24
C PHE A 174 -12.87 3.50 -41.23
N GLN A 175 -12.76 4.33 -42.27
CA GLN A 175 -13.78 4.54 -43.33
C GLN A 175 -15.05 5.31 -42.93
N GLU A 176 -15.17 5.79 -41.69
CA GLU A 176 -16.29 6.68 -41.32
C GLU A 176 -16.01 8.14 -41.69
N THR A 177 -16.67 8.61 -42.75
CA THR A 177 -16.43 9.95 -43.32
C THR A 177 -16.91 11.09 -42.42
N LYS A 178 -18.08 10.95 -41.79
CA LYS A 178 -18.66 12.00 -40.96
C LYS A 178 -17.80 12.37 -39.73
N PRO A 179 -17.40 11.43 -38.85
CA PRO A 179 -16.54 11.76 -37.71
C PRO A 179 -15.15 12.22 -38.17
N PHE A 180 -14.62 11.68 -39.27
CA PHE A 180 -13.35 12.11 -39.84
C PHE A 180 -13.39 13.57 -40.31
N LEU A 181 -14.44 13.97 -41.06
CA LEU A 181 -14.62 15.36 -41.49
C LEU A 181 -14.78 16.33 -40.32
N GLN A 182 -15.53 15.92 -39.29
CA GLN A 182 -15.67 16.72 -38.07
C GLN A 182 -14.32 16.91 -37.35
N TRP A 183 -13.51 15.85 -37.30
CA TRP A 183 -12.16 15.92 -36.75
C TRP A 183 -11.24 16.83 -37.58
N ILE A 184 -11.24 16.73 -38.91
CA ILE A 184 -10.46 17.62 -39.80
C ILE A 184 -10.82 19.09 -39.55
N HIS A 185 -12.09 19.41 -39.39
CA HIS A 185 -12.53 20.76 -39.06
C HIS A 185 -11.95 21.23 -37.71
N GLY A 186 -11.97 20.36 -36.70
CA GLY A 186 -11.32 20.64 -35.42
C GLY A 186 -9.81 20.88 -35.54
N VAL A 187 -9.11 20.09 -36.35
CA VAL A 187 -7.67 20.26 -36.61
C VAL A 187 -7.37 21.59 -37.30
N GLN A 188 -8.21 22.03 -38.25
CA GLN A 188 -8.07 23.32 -38.91
C GLN A 188 -8.21 24.48 -37.93
N ILE A 189 -9.21 24.43 -37.03
CA ILE A 189 -9.36 25.41 -35.95
C ILE A 189 -8.13 25.40 -35.06
N PHE A 190 -7.66 24.21 -34.66
CA PHE A 190 -6.48 24.07 -33.81
C PHE A 190 -5.24 24.73 -34.44
N PHE A 191 -4.98 24.52 -35.74
CA PHE A 191 -3.88 25.18 -36.43
C PHE A 191 -4.01 26.70 -36.45
N ASN A 192 -5.21 27.23 -36.72
CA ASN A 192 -5.45 28.67 -36.71
C ASN A 192 -5.21 29.26 -35.30
N THR A 193 -5.65 28.57 -34.24
CA THR A 193 -5.46 29.05 -32.85
C THR A 193 -4.01 28.99 -32.38
N LYS A 194 -3.21 28.09 -32.93
CA LYS A 194 -1.80 27.88 -32.56
C LYS A 194 -0.82 28.54 -33.55
N ASP A 195 -1.34 29.35 -34.48
CA ASP A 195 -0.58 30.04 -35.54
C ASP A 195 0.35 29.12 -36.35
N VAL A 196 -0.10 27.89 -36.62
CA VAL A 196 0.66 26.92 -37.42
C VAL A 196 0.45 27.24 -38.89
N ASN A 197 1.39 27.95 -39.50
CA ASN A 197 1.26 28.42 -40.89
C ASN A 197 1.99 27.54 -41.92
N ASN A 198 3.09 26.89 -41.52
CA ASN A 198 3.89 26.07 -42.43
C ASN A 198 3.18 24.75 -42.82
N ALA A 199 3.08 24.47 -44.12
CA ALA A 199 2.42 23.25 -44.62
C ALA A 199 3.09 21.95 -44.13
N ALA A 200 4.42 21.89 -44.13
CA ALA A 200 5.14 20.70 -43.66
C ALA A 200 4.93 20.47 -42.15
N ASP A 201 4.82 21.54 -41.37
CA ASP A 201 4.56 21.44 -39.93
C ASP A 201 3.11 20.99 -39.67
N LYS A 202 2.13 21.50 -40.44
CA LYS A 202 0.74 21.00 -40.40
C LYS A 202 0.70 19.49 -40.67
N ILE A 203 1.36 19.02 -41.73
CA ILE A 203 1.43 17.60 -42.08
C ILE A 203 2.08 16.79 -40.94
N ARG A 204 3.17 17.26 -40.34
CA ARG A 204 3.78 16.52 -39.21
C ARG A 204 2.87 16.47 -37.98
N ILE A 205 2.16 17.54 -37.69
CA ILE A 205 1.27 17.61 -36.53
C ILE A 205 0.04 16.72 -36.74
N VAL A 206 -0.59 16.73 -37.92
CA VAL A 206 -1.77 15.88 -38.20
C VAL A 206 -1.48 14.40 -37.95
N GLY A 207 -0.31 13.90 -38.37
CA GLY A 207 0.07 12.51 -38.12
C GLY A 207 0.13 12.14 -36.63
N ASN A 208 0.40 13.11 -35.75
CA ASN A 208 0.40 12.93 -34.30
C ASN A 208 -1.00 13.06 -33.67
N LEU A 209 -1.99 13.56 -34.42
CA LEU A 209 -3.37 13.72 -33.98
C LEU A 209 -4.27 12.54 -34.40
N ILE A 210 -3.70 11.50 -35.01
CA ILE A 210 -4.40 10.29 -35.42
C ILE A 210 -4.00 9.16 -34.48
N ALA A 211 -4.97 8.62 -33.74
CA ALA A 211 -4.76 7.45 -32.87
C ALA A 211 -5.31 6.15 -33.47
N GLU A 212 -6.08 6.23 -34.57
CA GLU A 212 -6.56 5.05 -35.28
C GLU A 212 -5.44 4.49 -36.18
N THR A 213 -5.13 3.20 -35.99
CA THR A 213 -3.94 2.55 -36.54
C THR A 213 -3.91 2.47 -38.07
N ASN A 214 -5.05 2.23 -38.72
CA ASN A 214 -5.10 2.06 -40.17
C ASN A 214 -4.89 3.39 -40.90
N ILE A 215 -5.56 4.45 -40.46
CA ILE A 215 -5.38 5.82 -40.93
C ILE A 215 -3.95 6.28 -40.61
N GLN A 216 -3.43 5.99 -39.41
CA GLN A 216 -2.06 6.35 -39.06
C GLN A 216 -1.04 5.67 -39.97
N SER A 217 -1.25 4.39 -40.30
CA SER A 217 -0.38 3.64 -41.22
C SER A 217 -0.46 4.19 -42.65
N PHE A 218 -1.66 4.44 -43.15
CA PHE A 218 -1.87 5.10 -44.44
C PHE A 218 -1.19 6.48 -44.50
N TYR A 219 -1.37 7.27 -43.44
CA TYR A 219 -0.79 8.59 -43.30
C TYR A 219 0.73 8.55 -43.32
N ALA A 220 1.36 7.65 -42.55
CA ALA A 220 2.81 7.54 -42.46
C ALA A 220 3.45 7.21 -43.82
N ASN A 221 2.78 6.39 -44.62
CA ASN A 221 3.25 5.99 -45.95
C ASN A 221 3.19 7.15 -46.96
N GLU A 222 2.09 7.91 -46.98
CA GLU A 222 1.88 8.98 -47.97
C GLU A 222 2.52 10.31 -47.54
N ALA A 223 2.55 10.65 -46.25
CA ALA A 223 2.87 11.99 -45.76
C ALA A 223 4.27 12.49 -46.16
N THR A 224 5.25 11.59 -46.27
CA THR A 224 6.63 11.95 -46.65
C THR A 224 6.70 12.57 -48.05
N GLY A 225 5.85 12.13 -48.98
CA GLY A 225 5.75 12.66 -50.34
C GLY A 225 5.11 14.04 -50.44
N PHE A 226 4.52 14.55 -49.35
CA PHE A 226 3.84 15.84 -49.30
C PHE A 226 4.57 16.89 -48.44
N LEU A 227 5.68 16.54 -47.78
CA LEU A 227 6.44 17.49 -46.94
C LEU A 227 7.01 18.68 -47.72
N ALA A 228 7.20 18.55 -49.03
CA ALA A 228 7.64 19.63 -49.92
C ALA A 228 6.48 20.32 -50.68
N LYS A 229 5.24 19.83 -50.52
CA LYS A 229 4.06 20.30 -51.26
C LYS A 229 3.25 21.30 -50.44
N SER A 230 2.29 21.95 -51.09
CA SER A 230 1.35 22.85 -50.41
C SER A 230 0.33 22.08 -49.55
N TRP A 231 -0.23 22.75 -48.55
CA TRP A 231 -1.30 22.19 -47.72
C TRP A 231 -2.57 21.89 -48.53
N GLU A 232 -2.84 22.67 -49.57
CA GLU A 232 -4.00 22.48 -50.43
C GLU A 232 -3.87 21.22 -51.29
N GLU A 233 -2.69 20.98 -51.88
CA GLU A 233 -2.41 19.73 -52.59
C GLU A 233 -2.57 18.51 -51.68
N PHE A 234 -2.14 18.61 -50.43
CA PHE A 234 -2.30 17.55 -49.45
C PHE A 234 -3.79 17.22 -49.18
N LYS A 235 -4.67 18.23 -49.07
CA LYS A 235 -6.11 18.03 -48.82
C LYS A 235 -6.86 17.40 -50.00
N THR A 236 -6.32 17.45 -51.21
CA THR A 236 -6.97 16.88 -52.41
C THR A 236 -6.72 15.38 -52.60
N ARG A 237 -5.88 14.78 -51.77
CA ARG A 237 -5.53 13.36 -51.78
C ARG A 237 -6.40 12.56 -50.81
#